data_AF-A0A8S9S835-F1
#
_entry.id   AF-A0A8S9S835-F1
#
_cell.length_a   1.000
_cell.length_b   1.000
_cell.length_c   1.000
_cell.angle_alpha   90.00
_cell.angle_beta   90.00
_cell.angle_gamma   90.00
#
_symmetry.space_group_name_H-M   'P 1'
#
loop_
_entity.id
_entity.type
_entity.pdbx_description
1 polymer ?
#
loop_
_entity_poly.entity_id
_entity_poly.type
_entity_poly.pdbx_seq_one_letter_code
_entity_poly.pdbx_strand_id
1 'polypeptide(L)'
;MCTDNATALKPIPKAFGGSIGLANNHLSVPSQLVSMYKLPPKMSLCLPSTEGIKSYHNGDFRISGAPFFYLPYLKDASKIFSSTP
;
A
#
# COMPACT_ATOMS: atom_id res chain seq x y z
N MET A 1 -11.71 5.00 14.57
CA MET A 1 -11.51 4.68 16.00
C MET A 1 -10.18 3.96 16.10
N CYS A 2 -9.19 4.55 16.75
CA CYS A 2 -7.92 3.88 17.04
C CYS A 2 -8.14 2.91 18.20
N THR A 3 -7.67 1.67 18.08
CA THR A 3 -7.77 0.70 19.18
C THR A 3 -6.70 1.00 20.22
N ASP A 4 -7.13 1.10 21.48
CA ASP A 4 -6.33 1.23 22.69
C ASP A 4 -5.86 -0.13 23.22
N ASN A 5 -6.20 -1.22 22.53
CA ASN A 5 -5.81 -2.56 22.93
C ASN A 5 -4.32 -2.78 22.61
N ALA A 6 -3.47 -2.75 23.63
CA ALA A 6 -2.05 -3.04 23.54
C ALA A 6 -1.72 -4.42 22.94
N THR A 7 -2.69 -5.35 22.94
CA THR A 7 -2.58 -6.68 22.33
C THR A 7 -2.91 -6.68 20.83
N ALA A 8 -3.47 -5.60 20.29
CA ALA A 8 -3.77 -5.47 18.85
C ALA A 8 -2.51 -5.29 18.00
N LEU A 9 -1.42 -4.83 18.61
CA LEU A 9 -0.11 -4.76 17.98
C LEU A 9 0.51 -6.16 17.99
N LYS A 10 0.20 -6.95 16.96
CA LYS A 10 1.03 -8.12 16.65
C LYS A 10 2.48 -7.63 16.55
N PRO A 11 3.44 -8.25 17.24
CA PRO A 11 4.83 -7.85 17.14
C PRO A 11 5.28 -7.89 15.68
N ILE A 12 6.08 -6.90 15.27
CA ILE A 12 6.69 -6.87 13.94
C ILE A 12 7.35 -8.23 13.72
N PRO A 13 7.04 -8.94 12.62
CA PRO A 13 7.58 -10.28 12.44
C PRO A 13 9.11 -10.21 12.48
N LYS A 14 9.75 -11.13 13.23
CA LYS A 14 11.21 -11.13 13.45
C LYS A 14 12.05 -11.10 12.18
N ALA A 15 11.46 -11.45 11.04
CA ALA A 15 12.08 -11.38 9.71
C ALA A 15 12.27 -9.95 9.17
N PHE A 16 11.66 -8.92 9.77
CA PHE A 16 11.73 -7.54 9.29
C PHE A 16 12.53 -6.64 10.24
N GLY A 17 13.47 -5.88 9.69
CA GLY A 17 14.36 -4.97 10.44
C GLY A 17 13.88 -3.51 10.50
N GLY A 18 12.63 -3.22 10.13
CA GLY A 18 12.12 -1.85 10.09
C GLY A 18 10.71 -1.73 9.54
N SER A 19 10.28 -0.49 9.30
CA SER A 19 8.96 -0.14 8.75
C SER A 19 9.09 0.71 7.49
N ILE A 20 8.09 0.63 6.62
CA ILE A 20 7.99 1.45 5.41
C ILE A 20 6.83 2.44 5.59
N GLY A 21 7.14 3.73 5.56
CA GLY A 21 6.14 4.79 5.62
C GLY A 21 5.50 5.02 4.25
N LEU A 22 4.17 4.88 4.18
CA LEU A 22 3.35 5.13 2.98
C LEU A 22 2.55 6.43 3.06
N ALA A 23 2.83 7.30 4.03
CA ALA A 23 2.11 8.56 4.22
C ALA A 23 2.30 9.54 3.05
N ASN A 24 1.40 10.52 2.93
CA ASN A 24 1.50 11.60 1.96
C ASN A 24 2.46 12.70 2.44
N ASN A 25 3.75 12.39 2.56
CA ASN A 25 4.79 13.37 2.92
C ASN A 25 6.05 13.19 2.08
N HIS A 26 6.93 14.21 2.03
CA HIS A 26 8.12 14.19 1.19
C HIS A 26 9.18 13.15 1.57
N LEU A 27 9.12 12.61 2.79
CA LEU A 27 10.06 11.60 3.30
C LEU A 27 9.53 10.17 3.13
N SER A 28 8.30 9.99 2.66
CA SER A 28 7.71 8.66 2.50
C SER A 28 8.34 7.93 1.31
N VAL A 29 8.36 6.60 1.38
CA VAL A 29 8.89 5.77 0.29
C VAL A 29 8.16 6.05 -1.04
N PRO A 30 6.82 6.17 -1.07
CA PRO A 30 6.12 6.55 -2.30
C PRO A 30 6.59 7.89 -2.88
N SER A 31 6.72 8.94 -2.06
CA SER A 31 7.13 10.27 -2.52
C SER A 31 8.56 10.30 -3.04
N GLN A 32 9.46 9.57 -2.37
CA GLN A 32 10.85 9.44 -2.81
C GLN A 32 10.94 8.74 -4.18
N LEU A 33 10.20 7.63 -4.37
CA LEU A 33 10.16 6.91 -5.65
C LEU A 33 9.53 7.74 -6.77
N VAL A 34 8.43 8.44 -6.47
CA VAL A 34 7.77 9.38 -7.39
C VAL A 34 8.73 10.46 -7.86
N SER A 35 9.49 11.07 -6.95
CA SER A 35 10.46 12.12 -7.27
C SER A 35 11.63 11.57 -8.09
N MET A 36 12.20 10.44 -7.66
CA MET A 36 13.39 9.85 -8.29
C MET A 36 13.11 9.35 -9.72
N TYR A 37 11.96 8.71 -9.93
CA TYR A 37 11.59 8.11 -11.22
C TYR A 37 10.61 8.96 -12.03
N LYS A 38 10.27 10.17 -11.57
CA LYS A 38 9.32 11.09 -12.21
C LYS A 38 7.97 10.42 -12.51
N LEU A 39 7.50 9.57 -11.59
CA LEU A 39 6.22 8.87 -11.72
C LEU A 39 5.07 9.80 -11.32
N PRO A 40 3.85 9.57 -11.82
CA PRO A 40 2.68 10.24 -11.27
C PRO A 40 2.47 9.86 -9.79
N PRO A 41 2.08 10.80 -8.91
CA PRO A 41 1.91 10.57 -7.48
C PRO A 41 0.61 9.81 -7.17
N LYS A 42 0.47 8.62 -7.74
CA LYS A 42 -0.66 7.71 -7.54
C LYS A 42 -0.14 6.35 -7.13
N MET A 43 -0.67 5.83 -6.03
CA MET A 43 -0.31 4.53 -5.51
C MET A 43 -1.54 3.71 -5.18
N SER A 44 -1.37 2.39 -5.22
CA SER A 44 -2.39 1.43 -4.84
C SER A 44 -1.79 0.32 -4.01
N LEU A 45 -2.51 -0.11 -2.98
CA LEU A 45 -2.12 -1.21 -2.11
C LEU A 45 -3.20 -2.28 -2.12
N CYS A 46 -2.85 -3.47 -2.62
CA CYS A 46 -3.67 -4.66 -2.51
C CYS A 46 -3.11 -5.52 -1.38
N LEU A 47 -3.80 -5.53 -0.24
CA LEU A 47 -3.43 -6.37 0.90
C LEU A 47 -3.99 -7.78 0.71
N PRO A 48 -3.21 -8.84 0.96
CA PRO A 48 -3.72 -10.20 0.92
C PRO A 48 -4.70 -10.41 2.09
N SER A 49 -5.80 -11.10 1.84
CA SER A 49 -6.86 -11.32 2.83
C SER A 49 -6.57 -12.45 3.82
N THR A 50 -5.61 -13.32 3.51
CA THR A 50 -5.34 -14.56 4.26
C THR A 50 -3.86 -14.73 4.55
N GLU A 51 -3.55 -15.04 5.81
CA GLU A 51 -2.20 -15.44 6.22
C GLU A 51 -1.95 -16.89 5.75
N GLY A 52 -0.85 -17.14 5.02
CA GLY A 52 -0.31 -18.50 4.83
C GLY A 52 -0.60 -19.23 3.50
N ILE A 53 -1.21 -18.61 2.49
CA ILE A 53 -1.39 -19.26 1.18
C ILE A 53 -0.13 -19.07 0.33
N LYS A 54 0.71 -20.11 0.29
CA LYS A 54 2.06 -20.09 -0.32
C LYS A 54 2.12 -19.98 -1.85
N SER A 55 0.99 -19.88 -2.57
CA SER A 55 1.03 -20.16 -4.01
C SER A 55 0.28 -19.19 -4.93
N TYR A 56 -0.72 -18.42 -4.48
CA TYR A 56 -1.58 -17.68 -5.44
C TYR A 56 -2.12 -16.29 -5.03
N HIS A 57 -1.84 -15.81 -3.81
CA HIS A 57 -2.41 -14.54 -3.33
C HIS A 57 -1.35 -13.65 -2.69
N ASN A 58 -0.34 -13.28 -3.47
CA ASN A 58 0.57 -12.22 -3.06
C ASN A 58 -0.18 -10.88 -3.13
N GLY A 59 -0.08 -10.09 -2.07
CA GLY A 59 -0.44 -8.68 -2.14
C GLY A 59 0.44 -7.94 -3.14
N ASP A 60 -0.01 -6.78 -3.56
CA ASP A 60 0.71 -5.97 -4.55
C ASP A 60 0.74 -4.51 -4.13
N PHE A 61 1.89 -3.88 -4.31
CA PHE A 61 2.08 -2.47 -4.07
C PHE A 61 2.59 -1.83 -5.36
N ARG A 62 1.77 -0.93 -5.93
CA ARG A 62 2.08 -0.27 -7.19
C ARG A 62 2.12 1.24 -7.02
N ILE A 63 3.13 1.85 -7.62
CA ILE A 63 3.25 3.30 -7.79
C ILE A 63 3.31 3.54 -9.30
N SER A 64 2.26 4.08 -9.89
CA SER A 64 2.22 4.38 -11.31
C SER A 64 1.08 5.32 -11.66
N GLY A 65 1.16 5.93 -12.84
CA GLY A 65 0.02 6.64 -13.44
C GLY A 65 -0.90 5.76 -14.28
N ALA A 66 -0.65 4.44 -14.34
CA ALA A 66 -1.45 3.53 -15.15
C ALA A 66 -2.81 3.24 -14.47
N PRO A 67 -3.82 2.79 -15.25
CA PRO A 67 -5.09 2.38 -14.68
C PRO A 67 -4.93 1.23 -13.68
N PHE A 68 -5.67 1.29 -12.58
CA PHE A 68 -5.72 0.23 -11.58
C PHE A 68 -6.99 -0.59 -11.74
N PHE A 69 -6.86 -1.86 -12.15
CA PHE A 69 -7.98 -2.78 -12.32
C PHE A 69 -7.92 -3.87 -11.24
N TYR A 70 -9.01 -4.04 -10.50
CA TYR A 70 -9.12 -5.03 -9.45
C TYR A 70 -10.43 -5.78 -9.58
N LEU A 71 -10.41 -7.10 -9.69
CA LEU A 71 -11.65 -7.87 -9.68
C LEU A 71 -12.37 -7.74 -8.33
N PRO A 72 -13.71 -7.66 -8.31
CA PRO A 72 -14.64 -7.67 -9.46
C PRO A 72 -14.85 -6.29 -10.12
N TYR A 73 -14.18 -5.25 -9.65
CA TYR A 73 -14.27 -3.88 -10.15
C TYR A 73 -13.45 -3.68 -11.44
N LEU A 74 -14.10 -3.82 -12.59
CA LEU A 74 -13.48 -3.70 -13.92
C LEU A 74 -13.20 -2.25 -14.39
N LYS A 75 -13.56 -1.25 -13.59
CA LYS A 75 -13.29 0.16 -13.91
C LYS A 75 -11.92 0.57 -13.34
N ASP A 76 -11.32 1.59 -13.93
CA ASP A 76 -10.08 2.16 -13.41
C ASP A 76 -10.30 2.78 -12.03
N ALA A 77 -9.78 2.12 -10.99
CA ALA A 77 -9.86 2.57 -9.61
C ALA A 77 -9.04 3.85 -9.36
N SER A 78 -8.08 4.21 -10.23
CA SER A 78 -7.28 5.44 -10.09
C SER A 78 -8.14 6.71 -10.07
N LYS A 79 -9.36 6.64 -10.62
CA LYS A 79 -10.30 7.76 -10.74
C LYS A 79 -11.08 8.05 -9.46
N ILE A 80 -11.12 7.09 -8.54
CA ILE A 80 -11.82 7.23 -7.25
C ILE A 80 -10.86 7.44 -6.08
N PHE A 81 -9.56 7.50 -6.35
CA PHE A 81 -8.57 7.76 -5.31
C PHE A 81 -8.75 9.18 -4.77
N SER A 82 -8.89 9.29 -3.45
CA SER A 82 -8.82 10.55 -2.73
C SER A 82 -7.42 10.75 -2.17
N SER A 83 -6.95 12.00 -2.13
CA SER A 83 -5.72 12.35 -1.42
C SER A 83 -6.05 12.64 0.03
N THR A 84 -5.33 12.02 0.95
CA THR A 84 -5.35 12.44 2.36
C THR A 84 -4.36 13.59 2.55
N PRO A 85 -4.67 14.57 3.42
CA PRO A 85 -3.71 15.59 3.83
C PRO A 85 -2.40 15.00 4.36
#